data_AF-A0AAU2M8X4-F1
#
_entry.id   AF-A0AAU2M8X4-F1
#
_cell.length_a   1.000
_cell.length_b   1.000
_cell.length_c   1.000
_cell.angle_alpha   90.00
_cell.angle_beta   90.00
_cell.angle_gamma   90.00
#
_symmetry.space_group_name_H-M   'P 1'
#
loop_
_entity.id
_entity.type
_entity.pdbx_description
1 polymer ?
#
loop_
_entity_poly.entity_id
_entity_poly.type
_entity_poly.pdbx_seq_one_letter_code
_entity_poly.pdbx_strand_id
1 'polypeptide(L)'
;MTAWLPDNSPLHHGDASHHGADVFAVLRNQAANQTAHVTAAGAAWLAGAAAYPRSTLAQWESRPSSPGVLPCGSAFDVVNVPTLFGRRMLEHLWSDGPGSGPVATHRGRMLLFASPGTAQRLPSLLDWEEWGGGPGPRAAMGPRGHDGDGDSKVPPLLCHGTGDAVTVPPLTCTSTTPGPRWLVAPDTRNPWLPGPDVLLWACVRVTRSAAPSAAGNSIFPPADPDANVYDVSRRR
;
A
#
# COMPACT_ATOMS: atom_id res chain seq x y z
N MET A 1 2.90 -79.74 -16.70
CA MET A 1 1.77 -78.82 -16.93
C MET A 1 1.48 -78.11 -15.61
N THR A 2 1.05 -76.84 -15.70
CA THR A 2 0.76 -75.84 -14.65
C THR A 2 1.93 -75.37 -13.77
N ALA A 3 2.15 -74.09 -13.48
CA ALA A 3 1.88 -72.78 -14.09
C ALA A 3 2.61 -71.76 -13.20
N TRP A 4 3.31 -70.78 -13.79
CA TRP A 4 3.91 -69.64 -13.08
C TRP A 4 2.85 -68.67 -12.54
N LEU A 5 3.04 -68.16 -11.32
CA LEU A 5 2.55 -66.84 -10.89
C LEU A 5 3.68 -66.15 -10.09
N PRO A 6 4.25 -65.03 -10.57
CA PRO A 6 5.09 -64.16 -9.75
C PRO A 6 4.23 -63.20 -8.92
N ASP A 7 4.47 -63.19 -7.61
CA ASP A 7 3.89 -62.27 -6.64
C ASP A 7 4.46 -60.85 -6.88
N ASN A 8 3.79 -60.06 -7.71
CA ASN A 8 4.09 -58.64 -7.86
C ASN A 8 3.38 -57.88 -6.73
N SER A 9 4.03 -57.77 -5.57
CA SER A 9 3.65 -56.79 -4.56
C SER A 9 4.06 -55.39 -5.02
N PRO A 10 3.13 -54.48 -5.37
CA PRO A 10 3.50 -53.09 -5.57
C PRO A 10 3.86 -52.49 -4.22
N LEU A 11 5.11 -52.06 -4.10
CA LEU A 11 5.54 -51.14 -3.05
C LEU A 11 4.58 -49.95 -3.07
N HIS A 12 3.75 -49.81 -2.03
CA HIS A 12 3.08 -48.56 -1.73
C HIS A 12 4.17 -47.50 -1.52
N HIS A 13 4.53 -46.78 -2.58
CA HIS A 13 5.10 -45.46 -2.46
C HIS A 13 4.02 -44.62 -1.79
N GLY A 14 4.19 -44.41 -0.48
CA GLY A 14 3.52 -43.33 0.20
C GLY A 14 3.89 -42.06 -0.55
N ASP A 15 2.92 -41.54 -1.31
CA ASP A 15 2.90 -40.17 -1.78
C ASP A 15 2.76 -39.29 -0.53
N ALA A 16 3.86 -39.19 0.23
CA ALA A 16 4.03 -38.18 1.23
C ALA A 16 4.11 -36.87 0.46
N SER A 17 2.96 -36.24 0.27
CA SER A 17 2.86 -34.88 -0.23
C SER A 17 3.89 -34.06 0.54
N HIS A 18 4.96 -33.65 -0.12
CA HIS A 18 5.98 -32.78 0.44
C HIS A 18 5.33 -31.43 0.72
N HIS A 19 4.62 -31.32 1.84
CA HIS A 19 4.31 -30.08 2.54
C HIS A 19 5.59 -29.57 3.22
N GLY A 20 6.67 -29.48 2.43
CA GLY A 20 7.87 -28.76 2.83
C GLY A 20 7.46 -27.30 2.90
N ALA A 21 7.33 -26.77 4.12
CA ALA A 21 7.05 -25.36 4.33
C ALA A 21 8.03 -24.54 3.47
N ASP A 22 7.49 -23.67 2.61
CA ASP A 22 8.31 -22.77 1.78
C ASP A 22 9.14 -21.89 2.73
N VAL A 23 10.43 -22.21 2.85
CA VAL A 23 11.36 -21.54 3.76
C VAL A 23 11.40 -20.03 3.46
N PHE A 24 11.26 -19.62 2.21
CA PHE A 24 11.21 -18.20 1.85
C PHE A 24 9.92 -17.53 2.29
N ALA A 25 8.78 -18.24 2.28
CA ALA A 25 7.54 -17.74 2.87
C ALA A 25 7.67 -17.59 4.40
N VAL A 26 8.29 -18.55 5.08
CA VAL A 26 8.53 -18.48 6.53
C VAL A 26 9.44 -17.30 6.88
N LEU A 27 10.57 -17.14 6.19
CA LEU A 27 11.50 -16.04 6.41
C LEU A 27 10.84 -14.67 6.14
N ARG A 28 10.04 -14.55 5.07
CA ARG A 28 9.28 -13.32 4.78
C ARG A 28 8.25 -13.01 5.88
N ASN A 29 7.55 -14.02 6.39
CA ASN A 29 6.57 -13.84 7.46
C ASN A 29 7.25 -13.43 8.78
N GLN A 30 8.41 -14.00 9.09
CA GLN A 30 9.21 -13.60 10.26
C GLN A 30 9.71 -12.15 10.13
N ALA A 31 10.26 -11.75 8.98
CA ALA A 31 10.71 -10.38 8.76
C ALA A 31 9.54 -9.37 8.79
N ALA A 32 8.38 -9.73 8.23
CA ALA A 32 7.17 -8.92 8.31
C ALA A 32 6.68 -8.78 9.78
N ASN A 33 6.76 -9.86 10.57
CA ASN A 33 6.42 -9.80 11.99
C ASN A 33 7.40 -8.95 12.81
N GLN A 34 8.69 -8.97 12.47
CA GLN A 34 9.70 -8.14 13.12
C GLN A 34 9.48 -6.65 12.81
N THR A 35 9.29 -6.31 11.54
CA THR A 35 9.00 -4.93 11.11
C THR A 35 7.65 -4.41 11.63
N ALA A 36 6.70 -5.30 11.94
CA ALA A 36 5.42 -4.94 12.55
C ALA A 36 5.44 -4.90 14.09
N HIS A 37 6.57 -5.13 14.75
CA HIS A 37 6.65 -5.16 16.21
C HIS A 37 6.96 -3.78 16.81
N VAL A 38 6.08 -3.29 17.68
CA VAL A 38 6.31 -2.03 18.41
C VAL A 38 7.20 -2.27 19.60
N THR A 39 8.32 -1.56 19.70
CA THR A 39 9.19 -1.63 20.89
C THR A 39 8.66 -0.75 22.02
N ALA A 40 9.17 -0.93 23.24
CA ALA A 40 8.86 -0.02 24.35
C ALA A 40 9.26 1.45 24.05
N ALA A 41 10.33 1.66 23.29
CA ALA A 41 10.74 2.98 22.84
C ALA A 41 9.74 3.59 21.84
N GLY A 42 9.27 2.80 20.88
CA GLY A 42 8.24 3.21 19.93
C GLY A 42 6.88 3.45 20.59
N ALA A 43 6.48 2.63 21.56
CA ALA A 43 5.27 2.83 22.35
C ALA A 43 5.33 4.13 23.16
N ALA A 44 6.50 4.48 23.72
CA ALA A 44 6.71 5.74 24.42
C ALA A 44 6.61 6.95 23.47
N TRP A 45 7.10 6.84 22.24
CA TRP A 45 6.91 7.88 21.21
C TRP A 45 5.42 8.06 20.86
N LEU A 46 4.71 6.98 20.56
CA LEU A 46 3.27 7.01 20.26
C LEU A 46 2.46 7.65 21.41
N ALA A 47 2.72 7.22 22.65
CA ALA A 47 2.06 7.76 23.84
C ALA A 47 2.39 9.24 24.06
N GLY A 48 3.54 9.71 23.60
CA GLY A 48 3.95 11.11 23.65
C GLY A 48 3.05 12.07 22.88
N ALA A 49 2.25 11.56 21.93
CA ALA A 49 1.27 12.37 21.23
C ALA A 49 0.10 12.79 22.14
N ALA A 50 -0.27 11.94 23.10
CA ALA A 50 -1.39 12.14 24.00
C ALA A 50 -1.10 13.17 25.10
N ALA A 51 -2.14 13.85 25.59
CA ALA A 51 -2.03 14.80 26.71
C ALA A 51 -1.52 14.14 28.01
N TYR A 52 -1.77 12.84 28.20
CA TYR A 52 -1.33 12.06 29.35
C TYR A 52 -0.57 10.80 28.90
N PRO A 53 0.73 10.90 28.54
CA PRO A 53 1.49 9.78 28.00
C PRO A 53 1.58 8.58 28.93
N ARG A 54 1.78 8.80 30.24
CA ARG A 54 1.87 7.72 31.24
C ARG A 54 0.58 6.92 31.35
N SER A 55 -0.57 7.59 31.34
CA SER A 55 -1.88 6.94 31.39
C SER A 55 -2.15 6.13 30.12
N THR A 56 -1.73 6.66 28.96
CA THR A 56 -1.83 5.95 27.66
C THR A 56 -1.00 4.67 27.67
N LEU A 57 0.25 4.73 28.15
CA LEU A 57 1.09 3.55 28.31
C LEU A 57 0.49 2.53 29.28
N ALA A 58 0.04 2.95 30.46
CA ALA A 58 -0.59 2.06 31.43
C ALA A 58 -1.86 1.38 30.86
N GLN A 59 -2.64 2.09 30.04
CA GLN A 59 -3.78 1.52 29.36
C GLN A 59 -3.37 0.43 28.36
N TRP A 60 -2.34 0.67 27.54
CA TRP A 60 -1.83 -0.35 26.62
C TRP A 60 -1.15 -1.51 27.33
N GLU A 61 -0.45 -1.30 28.44
CA GLU A 61 0.08 -2.38 29.27
C GLU A 61 -1.04 -3.28 29.79
N SER A 62 -2.18 -2.68 30.19
CA SER A 62 -3.35 -3.45 30.63
C SER A 62 -4.07 -4.19 29.49
N ARG A 63 -3.95 -3.70 28.25
CA ARG A 63 -4.65 -4.23 27.05
C ARG A 63 -3.77 -4.12 25.80
N PRO A 64 -2.69 -4.89 25.69
CA PRO A 64 -1.67 -4.71 24.63
C PRO A 64 -2.17 -5.07 23.23
N SER A 65 -3.21 -5.90 23.16
CA SER A 65 -3.90 -6.30 21.93
C SER A 65 -5.03 -5.35 21.50
N SER A 66 -5.30 -4.29 22.27
CA SER A 66 -6.32 -3.30 21.91
C SER A 66 -5.73 -2.24 20.99
N PRO A 67 -6.41 -1.87 19.87
CA PRO A 67 -6.10 -0.65 19.15
C PRO A 67 -6.17 0.57 20.07
N GLY A 68 -5.36 1.59 19.79
CA GLY A 68 -5.37 2.87 20.51
C GLY A 68 -5.90 4.00 19.64
N VAL A 69 -6.39 5.07 20.26
CA VAL A 69 -6.70 6.34 19.55
C VAL A 69 -5.72 7.39 20.03
N LEU A 70 -5.01 8.02 19.09
CA LEU A 70 -4.01 9.03 19.39
C LEU A 70 -4.32 10.34 18.67
N PRO A 71 -4.14 11.50 19.32
CA PRO A 71 -4.24 12.79 18.64
C PRO A 71 -3.09 12.96 17.64
N CYS A 72 -3.36 13.68 16.56
CA CYS A 72 -2.38 14.10 15.57
C CYS A 72 -1.94 15.56 15.80
N GLY A 73 -0.87 15.99 15.13
CA GLY A 73 -0.38 17.37 15.15
C GLY A 73 0.71 17.68 16.18
N SER A 74 0.85 16.88 17.24
CA SER A 74 1.87 17.11 18.27
C SER A 74 3.17 16.35 17.99
N ALA A 75 3.12 15.02 18.01
CA ALA A 75 4.26 14.14 17.78
C ALA A 75 4.39 13.73 16.30
N PHE A 76 3.27 13.67 15.59
CA PHE A 76 3.18 13.28 14.19
C PHE A 76 1.86 13.77 13.58
N ASP A 77 1.87 13.92 12.26
CA ASP A 77 0.66 13.94 11.44
C ASP A 77 0.46 12.56 10.82
N VAL A 78 -0.73 12.28 10.28
CA VAL A 78 -0.99 11.04 9.54
C VAL A 78 -1.59 11.35 8.18
N VAL A 79 -0.97 10.81 7.13
CA VAL A 79 -1.51 10.83 5.77
C VAL A 79 -2.13 9.47 5.49
N ASN A 80 -3.44 9.48 5.35
CA ASN A 80 -4.28 8.32 5.14
C ASN A 80 -4.61 8.18 3.65
N VAL A 81 -4.06 7.12 3.04
CA VAL A 81 -4.04 6.91 1.59
C VAL A 81 -4.71 5.58 1.20
N PRO A 82 -5.32 5.47 0.00
CA PRO A 82 -5.80 4.19 -0.50
C PRO A 82 -4.68 3.14 -0.52
N THR A 83 -4.97 1.90 -0.10
CA THR A 83 -3.92 0.88 0.11
C THR A 83 -3.06 0.59 -1.12
N LEU A 84 -3.65 0.51 -2.32
CA LEU A 84 -2.86 0.23 -3.54
C LEU A 84 -1.91 1.38 -3.88
N PHE A 85 -2.39 2.62 -3.79
CA PHE A 85 -1.57 3.81 -4.02
C PHE A 85 -0.47 3.93 -2.97
N GLY A 86 -0.82 3.76 -1.69
CA GLY A 86 0.12 3.79 -0.58
C GLY A 86 1.20 2.71 -0.66
N ARG A 87 0.88 1.52 -1.19
CA ARG A 87 1.89 0.47 -1.39
C ARG A 87 2.93 0.88 -2.41
N ARG A 88 2.51 1.46 -3.54
CA ARG A 88 3.43 2.01 -4.55
C ARG A 88 4.25 3.18 -3.99
N MET A 89 3.65 4.04 -3.16
CA MET A 89 4.39 5.09 -2.47
C MET A 89 5.48 4.49 -1.57
N LEU A 90 5.15 3.45 -0.80
CA LEU A 90 6.08 2.78 0.11
C LEU A 90 7.23 2.10 -0.65
N GLU A 91 6.92 1.45 -1.78
CA GLU A 91 7.91 0.87 -2.69
C GLU A 91 8.94 1.94 -3.12
N HIS A 92 8.48 3.10 -3.60
CA HIS A 92 9.38 4.20 -3.97
C HIS A 92 10.17 4.77 -2.80
N LEU A 93 9.53 4.98 -1.64
CA LEU A 93 10.18 5.50 -0.44
C LEU A 93 11.35 4.62 0.02
N TRP A 94 11.26 3.31 -0.17
CA TRP A 94 12.33 2.37 0.17
C TRP A 94 13.36 2.17 -0.93
N SER A 95 12.97 2.21 -2.20
CA SER A 95 13.91 1.98 -3.31
C SER A 95 14.78 3.21 -3.61
N ASP A 96 14.14 4.37 -3.75
CA ASP A 96 14.77 5.59 -4.27
C ASP A 96 14.67 6.76 -3.29
N GLY A 97 13.89 6.58 -2.22
CA GLY A 97 13.61 7.60 -1.22
C GLY A 97 14.48 7.48 0.04
N PRO A 98 14.30 8.42 0.98
CA PRO A 98 15.01 8.43 2.27
C PRO A 98 14.51 7.38 3.26
N GLY A 99 13.64 6.46 2.84
CA GLY A 99 12.94 5.50 3.69
C GLY A 99 11.50 5.89 3.98
N SER A 100 10.78 5.00 4.65
CA SER A 100 9.47 5.28 5.22
C SER A 100 9.59 5.34 6.74
N GLY A 101 8.96 6.32 7.36
CA GLY A 101 8.70 6.27 8.80
C GLY A 101 7.72 5.14 9.15
N PRO A 102 7.10 5.20 10.34
CA PRO A 102 6.07 4.25 10.73
C PRO A 102 4.90 4.24 9.75
N VAL A 103 4.40 3.03 9.43
CA VAL A 103 3.27 2.83 8.52
C VAL A 103 2.35 1.77 9.09
N ALA A 104 1.06 2.06 9.10
CA ALA A 104 0.01 1.12 9.50
C ALA A 104 -1.02 0.93 8.39
N THR A 105 -1.88 -0.07 8.55
CA THR A 105 -3.10 -0.23 7.76
C THR A 105 -4.30 -0.23 8.67
N HIS A 106 -5.39 0.39 8.22
CA HIS A 106 -6.66 0.41 8.92
C HIS A 106 -7.80 0.58 7.89
N ARG A 107 -8.81 -0.30 7.94
CA ARG A 107 -10.01 -0.25 7.07
C ARG A 107 -9.70 -0.05 5.57
N GLY A 108 -8.76 -0.83 5.03
CA GLY A 108 -8.43 -0.79 3.59
C GLY A 108 -7.69 0.49 3.15
N ARG A 109 -7.09 1.21 4.11
CA ARG A 109 -6.24 2.36 3.87
C ARG A 109 -4.91 2.21 4.60
N MET A 110 -3.88 2.85 4.08
CA MET A 110 -2.57 2.95 4.71
C MET A 110 -2.45 4.28 5.44
N LEU A 111 -1.91 4.23 6.65
CA LEU A 111 -1.65 5.37 7.51
C LEU A 111 -0.13 5.59 7.51
N LEU A 112 0.34 6.62 6.82
CA LEU A 112 1.74 7.02 6.83
C LEU A 112 1.93 8.10 7.90
N PHE A 113 2.77 7.81 8.90
CA PHE A 113 3.10 8.78 9.93
C PHE A 113 4.12 9.76 9.36
N ALA A 114 3.84 11.05 9.51
CA ALA A 114 4.58 12.13 8.88
C ALA A 114 4.97 13.19 9.91
N SER A 115 5.93 14.05 9.55
CA SER A 115 6.34 15.12 10.46
C SER A 115 5.17 16.06 10.75
N PRO A 116 5.02 16.58 11.99
CA PRO A 116 4.00 17.58 12.30
C PRO A 116 3.99 18.76 11.32
N GLY A 117 2.80 19.22 10.93
CA GLY A 117 2.59 20.27 9.92
C GLY A 117 2.46 19.75 8.47
N THR A 118 2.76 18.48 8.23
CA THR A 118 2.55 17.84 6.92
C THR A 118 1.08 17.86 6.51
N ALA A 119 0.16 17.60 7.43
CA ALA A 119 -1.26 17.53 7.13
C ALA A 119 -1.85 18.87 6.64
N GLN A 120 -1.26 19.98 7.09
CA GLN A 120 -1.63 21.32 6.62
C GLN A 120 -1.01 21.64 5.25
N ARG A 121 0.25 21.24 5.04
CA ARG A 121 1.05 21.70 3.91
C ARG A 121 0.91 20.82 2.66
N LEU A 122 0.80 19.50 2.85
CA LEU A 122 0.74 18.53 1.76
C LEU A 122 -0.48 18.73 0.83
N PRO A 123 -1.71 18.98 1.32
CA PRO A 123 -2.84 19.24 0.43
C PRO A 123 -2.61 20.44 -0.50
N SER A 124 -1.99 21.51 0.02
CA SER A 124 -1.66 22.70 -0.78
C SER A 124 -0.63 22.40 -1.87
N LEU A 125 0.37 21.56 -1.57
CA LEU A 125 1.36 21.13 -2.55
C LEU A 125 0.76 20.23 -3.64
N LEU A 126 -0.16 19.35 -3.27
CA LEU A 126 -0.86 18.48 -4.22
C LEU A 126 -1.83 19.24 -5.12
N ASP A 127 -2.42 20.33 -4.61
CA ASP A 127 -3.30 21.22 -5.37
C ASP A 127 -2.51 22.09 -6.35
N TRP A 128 -1.31 22.54 -5.97
CA TRP A 128 -0.40 23.28 -6.87
C TRP A 128 0.14 22.42 -8.00
N GLU A 129 0.17 21.12 -7.77
CA GLU A 129 0.67 20.13 -8.70
C GLU A 129 -0.50 19.47 -9.47
N GLU A 130 -1.37 20.28 -10.08
CA GLU A 130 -2.17 19.87 -11.23
C GLU A 130 -1.23 19.58 -12.42
N TRP A 131 -0.48 18.47 -12.31
CA TRP A 131 0.52 18.00 -13.24
C TRP A 131 -0.01 17.92 -14.68
N GLY A 132 0.26 18.94 -15.49
CA GLY A 132 0.71 18.77 -16.88
C GLY A 132 -0.24 18.13 -17.89
N GLY A 133 -1.52 18.50 -17.90
CA GLY A 133 -2.26 18.60 -19.16
C GLY A 133 -2.11 20.03 -19.66
N GLY A 134 -1.27 20.28 -20.68
CA GLY A 134 -1.27 21.60 -21.32
C GLY A 134 -2.70 21.99 -21.74
N PRO A 135 -3.04 23.29 -21.86
CA PRO A 135 -4.35 23.69 -22.35
C PRO A 135 -4.47 23.27 -23.82
N GLY A 136 -4.93 22.04 -24.06
CA GLY A 136 -5.51 21.66 -25.34
C GLY A 136 -6.70 22.60 -25.57
N PRO A 137 -6.77 23.33 -26.68
CA PRO A 137 -7.82 24.30 -26.89
C PRO A 137 -9.18 23.62 -26.75
N ARG A 138 -10.02 24.18 -25.88
CA ARG A 138 -11.45 23.84 -25.80
C ARG A 138 -12.09 24.11 -27.16
N ALA A 139 -12.20 23.08 -27.96
CA ALA A 139 -13.04 23.07 -29.15
C ALA A 139 -13.80 21.73 -29.21
N ALA A 140 -15.05 21.80 -28.76
CA ALA A 140 -16.22 21.00 -29.11
C ALA A 140 -16.03 19.61 -29.75
N MET A 141 -16.56 18.56 -29.10
CA MET A 141 -17.50 17.62 -29.76
C MET A 141 -18.09 16.54 -28.82
N GLY A 142 -19.43 16.57 -28.68
CA GLY A 142 -20.31 15.38 -28.67
C GLY A 142 -20.57 14.65 -27.33
N PRO A 143 -21.82 14.21 -27.07
CA PRO A 143 -22.11 13.26 -26.01
C PRO A 143 -21.84 11.84 -26.55
N ARG A 144 -20.61 11.35 -26.34
CA ARG A 144 -20.31 9.92 -26.48
C ARG A 144 -19.59 9.48 -25.23
N GLY A 145 -20.23 8.57 -24.50
CA GLY A 145 -19.63 7.85 -23.39
C GLY A 145 -18.35 7.16 -23.87
N HIS A 146 -17.24 7.58 -23.29
CA HIS A 146 -15.98 6.88 -23.32
C HIS A 146 -15.55 6.79 -21.86
N ASP A 147 -15.74 5.62 -21.25
CA ASP A 147 -15.26 5.28 -19.90
C ASP A 147 -13.73 5.08 -19.93
N GLY A 148 -13.01 6.12 -20.35
CA GLY A 148 -11.56 6.22 -20.31
C GLY A 148 -11.18 7.12 -19.16
N ASP A 149 -11.09 6.54 -17.96
CA ASP A 149 -10.60 7.18 -16.75
C ASP A 149 -9.22 7.80 -17.02
N GLY A 150 -9.09 9.11 -16.78
CA GLY A 150 -7.82 9.81 -16.79
C GLY A 150 -7.02 9.43 -15.54
N ASP A 151 -6.51 8.19 -15.52
CA ASP A 151 -5.92 7.46 -14.38
C ASP A 151 -4.48 7.92 -14.06
N SER A 152 -4.26 9.23 -13.97
CA SER A 152 -2.97 9.81 -13.52
C SER A 152 -3.13 10.87 -12.44
N LYS A 153 -4.34 11.03 -11.89
CA LYS A 153 -4.58 11.93 -10.75
C LYS A 153 -4.26 11.22 -9.44
N VAL A 154 -3.58 11.93 -8.54
CA VAL A 154 -3.39 11.46 -7.15
C VAL A 154 -4.79 11.24 -6.53
N PRO A 155 -5.09 10.05 -5.99
CA PRO A 155 -6.38 9.81 -5.37
C PRO A 155 -6.55 10.69 -4.11
N PRO A 156 -7.78 10.93 -3.64
CA PRO A 156 -8.01 11.78 -2.47
C PRO A 156 -7.31 11.20 -1.23
N LEU A 157 -6.27 11.90 -0.79
CA LEU A 157 -5.55 11.62 0.45
C LEU A 157 -6.26 12.35 1.61
N LEU A 158 -6.34 11.70 2.76
CA LEU A 158 -6.87 12.31 3.98
C LEU A 158 -5.70 12.68 4.87
N CYS A 159 -5.60 13.95 5.23
CA CYS A 159 -4.52 14.46 6.06
C CYS A 159 -5.06 14.73 7.47
N HIS A 160 -4.48 14.08 8.48
CA HIS A 160 -4.85 14.22 9.88
C HIS A 160 -3.75 14.96 10.62
N GLY A 161 -4.07 16.14 11.13
CA GLY A 161 -3.13 17.05 11.78
C GLY A 161 -3.61 17.51 13.16
N THR A 162 -3.27 18.74 13.53
CA THR A 162 -3.68 19.30 14.83
C THR A 162 -5.20 19.33 14.97
N GLY A 163 -5.71 18.71 16.04
CA GLY A 163 -7.14 18.62 16.32
C GLY A 163 -7.79 17.32 15.82
N ASP A 164 -7.10 16.54 14.98
CA ASP A 164 -7.54 15.23 14.55
C ASP A 164 -7.06 14.13 15.49
N ALA A 165 -7.66 12.95 15.38
CA ALA A 165 -7.20 11.73 16.03
C ALA A 165 -7.32 10.53 15.10
N VAL A 166 -6.40 9.58 15.24
CA VAL A 166 -6.37 8.36 14.43
C VAL A 166 -6.34 7.12 15.31
N THR A 167 -6.95 6.04 14.81
CA THR A 167 -6.81 4.71 15.41
C THR A 167 -5.49 4.10 14.97
N VAL A 168 -4.61 3.83 15.92
CA VAL A 168 -3.37 3.10 15.69
C VAL A 168 -3.54 1.62 16.00
N PRO A 169 -2.81 0.72 15.32
CA PRO A 169 -2.84 -0.70 15.61
C PRO A 169 -2.43 -1.01 17.06
N PRO A 170 -2.80 -2.20 17.58
CA PRO A 170 -2.29 -2.70 18.84
C PRO A 170 -0.76 -2.71 18.90
N LEU A 171 -0.20 -2.61 20.11
CA LEU A 171 1.25 -2.71 20.30
C LEU A 171 1.75 -4.14 20.04
N THR A 172 0.91 -5.14 20.31
CA THR A 172 1.22 -6.54 20.04
C THR A 172 0.33 -7.10 18.94
N CYS A 173 0.96 -7.63 17.90
CA CYS A 173 0.27 -8.37 16.85
C CYS A 173 -0.09 -9.78 17.35
N THR A 174 -1.22 -9.92 18.05
CA THR A 174 -1.70 -11.23 18.51
C THR A 174 -2.90 -11.76 17.72
N SER A 175 -3.43 -10.97 16.79
CA SER A 175 -4.68 -11.29 16.12
C SER A 175 -4.50 -11.74 14.67
N THR A 176 -5.06 -12.91 14.36
CA THR A 176 -5.28 -13.39 12.98
C THR A 176 -6.51 -12.72 12.33
N THR A 177 -7.26 -11.90 13.07
CA THR A 177 -8.46 -11.25 12.55
C THR A 177 -8.12 -9.98 11.74
N PRO A 178 -8.92 -9.64 10.72
CA PRO A 178 -8.76 -8.41 9.96
C PRO A 178 -9.03 -7.20 10.86
N GLY A 179 -7.95 -6.56 11.32
CA GLY A 179 -7.96 -5.35 12.13
C GLY A 179 -6.84 -4.40 11.73
N PRO A 180 -6.70 -3.25 12.43
CA PRO A 180 -5.56 -2.38 12.20
C PRO A 180 -4.25 -3.12 12.51
N ARG A 181 -3.25 -2.99 11.64
CA ARG A 181 -1.93 -3.63 11.81
C ARG A 181 -0.79 -2.73 11.36
N TRP A 182 0.36 -2.86 12.00
CA TRP A 182 1.60 -2.21 11.57
C TRP A 182 2.15 -2.92 10.32
N LEU A 183 2.62 -2.13 9.36
CA LEU A 183 3.50 -2.58 8.28
C LEU A 183 4.96 -2.23 8.58
N VAL A 184 5.15 -1.05 9.18
CA VAL A 184 6.41 -0.59 9.76
C VAL A 184 6.04 -0.01 11.13
N ALA A 185 6.32 -0.76 12.18
CA ALA A 185 6.08 -0.34 13.54
C ALA A 185 7.16 0.64 14.00
N PRO A 186 6.82 1.61 14.86
CA PRO A 186 7.84 2.42 15.51
C PRO A 186 8.65 1.57 16.48
N ASP A 187 9.97 1.65 16.36
CA ASP A 187 10.94 0.89 17.14
C ASP A 187 11.86 1.77 17.99
N THR A 188 11.79 3.09 17.81
CA THR A 188 12.60 4.09 18.52
C THR A 188 11.76 5.24 19.09
N ARG A 189 12.33 6.01 20.02
CA ARG A 189 11.69 7.20 20.61
C ARG A 189 11.62 8.40 19.66
N ASN A 190 12.51 8.44 18.67
CA ASN A 190 12.61 9.52 17.70
C ASN A 190 12.64 8.91 16.29
N PRO A 191 11.52 8.33 15.82
CA PRO A 191 11.49 7.77 14.48
C PRO A 191 11.68 8.88 13.46
N TRP A 192 12.37 8.59 12.38
CA TRP A 192 12.38 9.49 11.24
C TRP A 192 10.96 9.54 10.64
N LEU A 193 10.49 10.75 10.32
CA LEU A 193 9.17 10.98 9.75
C LEU A 193 9.32 11.74 8.42
N PRO A 194 8.72 11.26 7.32
CA PRO A 194 8.70 11.99 6.06
C PRO A 194 7.97 13.32 6.24
N GLY A 195 8.57 14.38 5.70
CA GLY A 195 7.91 15.68 5.57
C GLY A 195 6.97 15.75 4.36
N PRO A 196 6.28 16.88 4.18
CA PRO A 196 5.34 17.07 3.07
C PRO A 196 6.01 16.91 1.70
N ASP A 197 7.25 17.38 1.54
CA ASP A 197 7.98 17.31 0.27
C ASP A 197 8.34 15.86 -0.11
N VAL A 198 8.66 15.03 0.88
CA VAL A 198 8.98 13.61 0.66
C VAL A 198 7.72 12.83 0.28
N LEU A 199 6.59 13.10 0.94
CA LEU A 199 5.32 12.47 0.58
C LEU A 199 4.80 12.94 -0.78
N LEU A 200 4.97 14.22 -1.11
CA LEU A 200 4.70 14.75 -2.44
C LEU A 200 5.54 13.99 -3.46
N TRP A 201 6.87 13.94 -3.29
CA TRP A 201 7.78 13.21 -4.18
C TRP A 201 7.32 11.77 -4.43
N ALA A 202 6.90 11.05 -3.39
CA ALA A 202 6.40 9.69 -3.52
C ALA A 202 5.10 9.64 -4.35
N CYS A 203 4.15 10.55 -4.11
CA CYS A 203 2.92 10.65 -4.90
C CYS A 203 3.22 10.85 -6.39
N VAL A 204 4.16 11.75 -6.72
CA VAL A 204 4.55 12.08 -8.09
C VAL A 204 5.20 10.90 -8.80
N ARG A 205 6.03 10.13 -8.10
CA ARG A 205 6.64 8.94 -8.67
C ARG A 205 5.59 7.88 -9.00
N VAL A 206 4.61 7.69 -8.11
CA VAL A 206 3.50 6.76 -8.36
C VAL A 206 2.69 7.19 -9.59
N THR A 207 2.32 8.47 -9.71
CA THR A 207 1.53 8.96 -10.85
C THR A 207 2.29 8.90 -12.17
N ARG A 208 3.58 9.29 -12.18
CA ARG A 208 4.41 9.21 -13.39
C ARG A 208 4.72 7.78 -13.83
N SER A 209 4.75 6.82 -12.91
CA SER A 209 4.93 5.40 -13.23
C SER A 209 3.64 4.73 -13.72
N ALA A 210 2.48 5.33 -13.41
CA ALA A 210 1.16 4.89 -13.87
C ALA A 210 0.78 5.51 -15.22
N ALA A 211 1.31 6.68 -15.55
CA ALA A 211 1.11 7.30 -16.85
C ALA A 211 1.60 6.33 -17.95
N PRO A 212 0.75 5.97 -18.93
CA PRO A 212 1.19 5.14 -20.03
C PRO A 212 2.35 5.85 -20.72
N SER A 213 3.48 5.16 -20.83
CA SER A 213 4.54 5.60 -21.73
C SER A 213 3.87 5.82 -23.08
N ALA A 214 3.89 7.05 -23.60
CA ALA A 214 3.36 7.40 -24.92
C ALA A 214 4.11 6.69 -26.07
N ALA A 215 4.98 5.71 -25.76
CA ALA A 215 5.40 4.64 -26.64
C ALA A 215 4.51 3.41 -26.39
N GLY A 216 3.33 3.41 -27.00
CA GLY A 216 2.45 2.25 -27.00
C GLY A 216 3.10 1.09 -27.75
N ASN A 217 3.55 0.07 -27.01
CA ASN A 217 3.74 -1.26 -27.60
C ASN A 217 2.36 -1.86 -27.85
N SER A 218 1.73 -1.44 -28.95
CA SER A 218 0.55 -2.09 -29.48
C SER A 218 0.88 -3.55 -29.79
N ILE A 219 0.24 -4.47 -29.08
CA ILE A 219 0.27 -5.92 -29.38
C ILE A 219 -0.64 -6.22 -30.58
N PHE A 220 -1.47 -5.25 -30.99
CA PHE A 220 -2.18 -5.31 -32.26
C PHE A 220 -1.23 -4.94 -33.39
N PRO A 221 -1.03 -5.82 -34.38
CA PRO A 221 -0.32 -5.43 -35.60
C PRO A 221 -1.05 -4.24 -36.23
N PRO A 222 -0.32 -3.27 -36.82
CA PRO A 222 -0.96 -2.21 -37.57
C PRO A 222 -1.89 -2.83 -38.61
N ALA A 223 -3.10 -2.30 -38.75
CA ALA A 223 -4.03 -2.75 -39.76
C ALA A 223 -3.34 -2.67 -41.12
N ASP A 224 -3.19 -3.82 -41.79
CA ASP A 224 -2.63 -3.89 -43.13
C ASP A 224 -3.57 -3.12 -44.07
N PRO A 225 -3.14 -1.98 -44.65
CA PRO A 225 -3.99 -1.16 -45.50
C PRO A 225 -4.39 -1.87 -46.80
N ASP A 226 -3.79 -3.04 -47.12
CA ASP A 226 -4.11 -3.84 -48.31
C ASP A 226 -5.05 -5.04 -48.01
N ALA A 227 -5.57 -5.15 -46.79
CA ALA A 227 -6.53 -6.19 -46.43
C ALA A 227 -7.92 -5.93 -47.08
N ASN A 228 -8.16 -6.51 -48.26
CA ASN A 228 -9.47 -6.53 -48.91
C ASN A 228 -10.45 -7.46 -48.14
N VAL A 229 -11.17 -6.89 -47.16
CA VAL A 229 -12.28 -7.57 -46.49
C VAL A 229 -13.52 -7.49 -47.38
N TYR A 230 -13.86 -8.60 -48.03
CA TYR A 230 -15.09 -8.70 -48.83
C TYR A 230 -16.31 -8.89 -47.92
N ASP A 231 -17.29 -7.99 -48.03
CA ASP A 231 -18.59 -8.11 -47.37
C ASP A 231 -19.43 -9.22 -48.05
N VAL A 232 -19.52 -10.37 -47.40
CA VAL A 232 -20.31 -11.53 -47.86
C VAL A 232 -21.78 -11.49 -47.43
N SER A 233 -22.27 -10.37 -46.88
CA SER A 233 -23.66 -10.21 -46.42
C SER A 233 -24.69 -10.09 -47.55
N ARG A 234 -24.25 -10.09 -48.82
CA ARG A 234 -25.13 -10.04 -49.99
C ARG A 234 -24.94 -11.25 -50.90
N ARG A 235 -25.48 -12.40 -50.49
CA ARG A 235 -25.94 -13.42 -51.43
C ARG A 235 -27.30 -13.94 -50.99
N ARG A 236 -28.35 -13.45 -51.64
CA ARG A 236 -29.58 -14.20 -51.89
C ARG A 236 -29.50 -14.72 -53.31
#